data_AF-A0A7Y2K7U3-F1
#
_entry.id   AF-A0A7Y2K7U3-F1
#
_cell.length_a   1.000
_cell.length_b   1.000
_cell.length_c   1.000
_cell.angle_alpha   90.00
_cell.angle_beta   90.00
_cell.angle_gamma   90.00
#
_symmetry.space_group_name_H-M   'P 1'
#
loop_
_entity.id
_entity.type
_entity.pdbx_description
1 polymer ?
#
loop_
_entity_poly.entity_id
_entity_poly.type
_entity_poly.pdbx_seq_one_letter_code
_entity_poly.pdbx_strand_id
1 'polypeptide(L)' 'MGRVVDLSTQQPLIGTNVWLQDTNHGGATDVEGNYTIKNVPIGIYSITASMIGFSSIVKTDIVVVPKRT' A
#
# COMPACT_ATOMS: atom_id res chain seq x y z
N MET A 1 -3.32 -2.96 6.13
CA MET A 1 -4.41 -2.78 5.16
C MET A 1 -4.54 -1.29 4.86
N GLY A 2 -5.07 -0.94 3.69
CA GLY A 2 -5.30 0.44 3.32
C GLY A 2 -6.10 0.55 2.02
N ARG A 3 -6.30 1.78 1.56
CA ARG A 3 -7.01 2.08 0.31
C ARG A 3 -6.21 3.08 -0.52
N VAL A 4 -6.20 2.89 -1.84
CA VAL A 4 -5.62 3.84 -2.80
C VAL A 4 -6.75 4.46 -3.62
N VAL A 5 -6.72 5.78 -3.74
CA VAL A 5 -7.71 6.57 -4.49
C VAL A 5 -7.00 7.62 -5.33
N ASP A 6 -7.65 8.03 -6.41
CA ASP A 6 -7.29 9.20 -7.18
C ASP A 6 -7.49 10.46 -6.31
N LEU A 7 -6.49 11.33 -6.23
CA LEU A 7 -6.56 12.53 -5.39
C LEU A 7 -7.62 13.52 -5.88
N SER A 8 -7.81 13.63 -7.19
CA SER A 8 -8.71 14.59 -7.83
C SER A 8 -10.16 14.14 -7.84
N THR A 9 -10.42 12.86 -8.16
CA THR A 9 -11.78 12.33 -8.31
C THR A 9 -12.27 11.57 -7.08
N GLN A 10 -11.37 11.22 -6.16
CA GLN A 10 -11.62 10.33 -5.02
C GLN A 10 -12.09 8.93 -5.42
N GLN A 11 -11.96 8.55 -6.69
CA GLN A 11 -12.32 7.23 -7.19
C GLN A 11 -11.26 6.19 -6.79
N PRO A 12 -11.67 4.94 -6.52
CA PRO A 12 -10.74 3.86 -6.22
C PRO A 12 -9.85 3.55 -7.41
N LEU A 13 -8.56 3.33 -7.15
CA LEU A 13 -7.59 2.91 -8.17
C LEU A 13 -7.38 1.41 -8.08
N ILE A 14 -8.07 0.66 -8.96
CA ILE A 14 -7.93 -0.79 -9.11
C ILE A 14 -6.57 -1.16 -9.74
N GLY A 15 -5.96 -2.25 -9.27
CA GLY A 15 -4.72 -2.78 -9.85
C GLY A 15 -3.48 -1.94 -9.58
N THR A 16 -3.52 -1.02 -8.61
CA THR A 16 -2.35 -0.28 -8.15
C THR A 16 -1.41 -1.21 -7.40
N ASN A 17 -0.14 -1.25 -7.78
CA ASN A 17 0.88 -2.01 -7.07
C ASN A 17 1.28 -1.27 -5.80
N VAL A 18 1.20 -1.95 -4.67
CA VAL A 18 1.57 -1.42 -3.35
C VAL A 18 2.57 -2.36 -2.69
N TRP A 19 3.73 -1.85 -2.30
CA TRP A 19 4.79 -2.66 -1.68
C TRP A 19 5.55 -1.92 -0.60
N LEU A 20 6.09 -2.68 0.36
CA LEU A 20 7.03 -2.18 1.34
C LEU A 20 8.42 -2.14 0.72
N GLN A 21 9.06 -0.98 0.72
CA GLN A 21 10.41 -0.79 0.20
C GLN A 21 11.40 -1.73 0.90
N ASP A 22 12.41 -2.17 0.15
CA ASP A 22 13.46 -3.10 0.60
C ASP A 22 12.95 -4.47 1.08
N THR A 23 11.74 -4.85 0.68
CA THR A 23 11.17 -6.17 0.97
C THR A 23 10.46 -6.75 -0.26
N ASN A 24 10.12 -8.05 -0.19
CA ASN A 24 9.24 -8.70 -1.17
C ASN A 24 7.77 -8.71 -0.72
N HIS A 25 7.39 -7.88 0.26
CA HIS A 25 6.02 -7.79 0.75
C HIS A 25 5.25 -6.70 0.00
N GLY A 26 4.19 -7.12 -0.69
CA GLY A 26 3.31 -6.21 -1.40
C GLY A 26 2.00 -6.88 -1.81
N GLY A 27 1.23 -6.17 -2.62
CA GLY A 27 -0.01 -6.62 -3.21
C GLY A 27 -0.54 -5.59 -4.21
N ALA A 28 -1.61 -5.94 -4.91
CA ALA A 28 -2.35 -5.01 -5.74
C ALA A 28 -3.68 -4.63 -5.08
N THR A 29 -4.21 -3.47 -5.43
CA THR A 29 -5.54 -3.04 -5.00
C THR A 29 -6.65 -3.77 -5.75
N ASP A 30 -7.77 -4.03 -5.07
CA ASP A 30 -8.99 -4.59 -5.64
C ASP A 30 -9.88 -3.54 -6.33
N VAL A 31 -11.09 -3.95 -6.74
CA VAL A 31 -12.08 -3.09 -7.43
C VAL A 31 -12.53 -1.89 -6.60
N GLU A 32 -12.39 -1.94 -5.28
CA GLU A 32 -12.71 -0.86 -4.35
C GLU A 32 -11.45 -0.06 -3.96
N GLY A 33 -10.31 -0.34 -4.58
CA GLY A 33 -9.02 0.30 -4.30
C GLY A 33 -8.38 -0.18 -3.00
N ASN A 34 -8.90 -1.24 -2.37
CA ASN A 34 -8.40 -1.75 -1.10
C ASN A 34 -7.21 -2.69 -1.32
N TYR A 35 -6.22 -2.65 -0.43
CA TYR A 35 -5.10 -3.58 -0.43
C TYR A 35 -4.82 -4.13 0.96
N THR A 36 -4.28 -5.35 0.99
CA THR A 36 -3.76 -5.99 2.20
C THR A 36 -2.43 -6.64 1.92
N ILE A 37 -1.38 -6.18 2.63
CA ILE A 37 -0.08 -6.85 2.66
C ILE A 37 -0.07 -7.77 3.87
N LYS A 38 0.17 -9.06 3.65
CA LYS A 38 0.14 -10.12 4.68
C LYS A 38 1.56 -10.49 5.11
N ASN A 39 1.64 -11.10 6.29
CA ASN A 39 2.87 -11.70 6.85
C ASN A 39 4.06 -10.71 6.90
N VAL A 40 3.78 -9.44 7.19
CA VAL A 40 4.80 -8.39 7.32
C VAL A 40 5.45 -8.51 8.69
N PRO A 41 6.78 -8.65 8.78
CA PRO A 41 7.49 -8.62 10.06
C PRO A 41 7.32 -7.28 10.80
N ILE A 42 7.56 -7.30 12.11
CA ILE A 42 7.55 -6.09 12.94
C ILE A 42 8.71 -5.20 12.50
N GLY A 43 8.45 -3.90 12.35
CA GLY A 43 9.45 -2.94 11.89
C GLY A 43 8.86 -1.61 11.48
N ILE A 44 9.70 -0.74 10.93
CA ILE A 44 9.32 0.52 10.33
C ILE A 44 9.64 0.44 8.84
N TYR A 45 8.67 0.76 8.00
CA TYR A 45 8.77 0.65 6.56
C TYR A 45 8.33 1.92 5.85
N SER A 46 8.85 2.09 4.64
CA SER A 46 8.26 2.96 3.63
C SER A 46 7.39 2.13 2.71
N ILE A 47 6.19 2.61 2.38
CA ILE A 47 5.28 1.97 1.45
C ILE A 47 5.22 2.79 0.16
N THR A 48 5.36 2.12 -0.98
CA THR A 48 5.20 2.75 -2.29
C THR A 48 3.92 2.27 -2.94
N ALA A 49 3.16 3.18 -3.54
CA ALA A 49 2.06 2.85 -4.42
C ALA A 49 2.36 3.38 -5.84
N SER A 50 2.24 2.51 -6.84
CA SER A 50 2.56 2.83 -8.24
C SER A 50 1.55 2.21 -9.20
N MET A 51 1.12 3.02 -10.15
CA MET A 51 0.19 2.64 -11.21
C MET A 51 0.59 3.37 -12.50
N ILE A 52 0.49 2.67 -13.63
CA ILE A 52 0.76 3.28 -14.94
C ILE A 52 -0.24 4.43 -15.16
N GLY A 53 0.28 5.59 -15.57
CA GLY A 53 -0.53 6.81 -15.76
C GLY A 53 -0.69 7.68 -14.51
N PHE A 54 -0.15 7.27 -13.35
CA PHE A 54 -0.17 8.04 -12.11
C PHE A 54 1.24 8.32 -11.60
N SER A 55 1.38 9.45 -10.89
CA SER A 55 2.58 9.71 -10.09
C SER A 55 2.65 8.70 -8.94
N SER A 56 3.80 8.06 -8.79
CA SER A 56 4.03 7.14 -7.68
C SER A 56 4.14 7.92 -6.37
N ILE A 57 3.57 7.38 -5.30
CA ILE A 57 3.63 7.98 -3.96
C ILE A 57 4.42 7.08 -3.04
N VAL A 58 5.21 7.70 -2.16
CA VAL A 58 5.92 7.00 -1.07
C VAL A 58 5.41 7.58 0.24
N LYS A 59 5.00 6.71 1.15
CA LYS A 59 4.63 7.07 2.51
C LYS A 59 5.61 6.41 3.47
N THR A 60 6.31 7.22 4.25
CA THR A 60 7.33 6.79 5.20
C THR A 60 6.73 6.47 6.57
N ASP A 61 7.57 5.96 7.47
CA ASP A 61 7.28 5.84 8.91
C ASP A 61 6.06 4.96 9.22
N ILE A 62 5.83 3.93 8.40
CA ILE A 62 4.78 2.94 8.64
C ILE A 62 5.29 1.94 9.68
N VAL A 63 4.79 2.09 10.91
CA VAL A 63 5.13 1.20 12.03
C VAL A 63 4.23 -0.04 12.00
N VAL A 64 4.84 -1.20 11.82
CA VAL A 64 4.18 -2.51 11.95
C VAL A 64 4.42 -3.04 13.34
N VAL A 65 3.34 -3.17 14.11
CA VAL A 65 3.35 -3.67 15.49
C VAL A 65 2.78 -5.09 15.56
N PRO A 66 3.18 -5.88 16.57
CA PRO A 66 2.58 -7.19 16.80
C PRO A 66 1.08 -7.07 17.03
N LYS A 67 0.33 -8.04 16.53
CA LYS A 67 -1.10 -8.17 16.82
C LYS A 67 -1.25 -8.45 18.32
N ARG A 68 -1.85 -7.53 19.07
CA ARG A 68 -2.26 -7.78 20.46
C ARG A 68 -3.41 -8.79 20.44
N THR A 69 -3.20 -9.94 21.08
CA THR A 69 -4.23 -10.96 21.38
C THR A 69 -5.21 -10.47 22.43
#